data_AF-A0A4R1FPM2-F1
#
_entry.id   AF-A0A4R1FPM2-F1
#
_cell.length_a   1.000
_cell.length_b   1.000
_cell.length_c   1.000
_cell.angle_alpha   90.00
_cell.angle_beta   90.00
_cell.angle_gamma   90.00
#
_symmetry.space_group_name_H-M   'P 1'
#
loop_
_entity.id
_entity.type
_entity.pdbx_description
1 polymer ?
#
loop_
_entity_poly.entity_id
_entity_poly.type
_entity_poly.pdbx_seq_one_letter_code
_entity_poly.pdbx_strand_id
1 'polypeptide(L)'
;MPDTELITIGAFARACGLSASALRFYADAGILAPADVDEVTGYRYYAQEQSTPAHLLRHLRAVDMPLPAVKALLTETDHARAIALLEHHLADLDRRQDQVRAAATAARGALRATHGSESGPSGSGNRDRAGVHPDRPRGPLATARDPEQELDPARRPRDDVWVSGPVVAAAIDQVATATVADPSLAVLDTMLFETDGQQLILTATDRYRLATRTVRLTRVSDAAWDATVDAEDLRAAVSWLRRRHAVAIRPHRDRIEFHTATTDSIAGSPNGTEGEPTTRHDAPPDDTRRFCRRSTQAFPDYRAMLSALAPVRTRVVLTRTALLGALERADSPIVVLSVDATGTVSVLPASAYAERATHPVTAATNDAVAQGSSTASSSASAESVVAPEIPSTGSTGPAMAIHFAVTTLYPAVATAVGPDVMLDLIAPDQPVLVRSADDGDLSTLVMPCRPEPTEETFR
;
A
#
# COMPACT_ATOMS: atom_id res chain seq x y z
N MET A 1 10.56 -16.55 43.87
CA MET A 1 9.60 -16.21 42.80
C MET A 1 10.39 -15.37 41.83
N PRO A 2 10.68 -15.82 40.59
CA PRO A 2 11.37 -14.94 39.66
C PRO A 2 10.44 -13.76 39.38
N ASP A 3 10.96 -12.53 39.41
CA ASP A 3 10.23 -11.34 38.96
C ASP A 3 9.87 -11.57 37.50
N THR A 4 8.60 -11.87 37.22
CA THR A 4 8.10 -11.94 35.85
C THR A 4 8.06 -10.51 35.32
N GLU A 5 9.02 -10.18 34.45
CA GLU A 5 9.09 -8.85 33.83
C GLU A 5 7.82 -8.61 33.01
N LEU A 6 6.93 -7.77 33.54
CA LEU A 6 5.65 -7.44 32.91
C LEU A 6 5.87 -6.37 31.84
N ILE A 7 5.47 -6.70 30.61
CA ILE A 7 5.64 -5.91 29.41
C ILE A 7 4.29 -5.31 29.02
N THR A 8 4.25 -4.03 28.71
CA THR A 8 3.04 -3.36 28.24
C THR A 8 2.53 -3.98 26.94
N ILE A 9 1.20 -4.01 26.72
CA ILE A 9 0.61 -4.53 25.48
C ILE A 9 1.22 -3.95 24.20
N GLY A 10 1.63 -2.67 24.22
CA GLY A 10 2.28 -2.02 23.07
C GLY A 10 3.72 -2.49 22.83
N ALA A 11 4.51 -2.69 23.89
CA ALA A 11 5.85 -3.24 23.76
C ALA A 11 5.81 -4.73 23.35
N PHE A 12 4.90 -5.51 23.94
CA PHE A 12 4.69 -6.92 23.61
C PHE A 12 4.18 -7.10 22.16
N ALA A 13 3.25 -6.25 21.71
CA ALA A 13 2.78 -6.19 20.32
C ALA A 13 3.93 -6.07 19.31
N ARG A 14 4.82 -5.09 19.53
CA ARG A 14 5.98 -4.85 18.66
C ARG A 14 6.95 -6.03 18.66
N ALA A 15 7.25 -6.59 19.84
CA ALA A 15 8.15 -7.74 19.96
C ALA A 15 7.61 -8.98 19.21
N CYS A 16 6.31 -9.24 19.29
CA CYS A 16 5.69 -10.43 18.70
C CYS A 16 5.24 -10.26 17.24
N GLY A 17 5.30 -9.04 16.69
CA GLY A 17 4.80 -8.71 15.35
C GLY A 17 3.28 -8.82 15.24
N LEU A 18 2.56 -8.50 16.32
CA LEU A 18 1.09 -8.42 16.39
C LEU A 18 0.68 -6.98 16.70
N SER A 19 -0.54 -6.57 16.35
CA SER A 19 -1.04 -5.26 16.78
C SER A 19 -1.60 -5.33 18.21
N ALA A 20 -1.58 -4.21 18.93
CA ALA A 20 -2.20 -4.14 20.26
C ALA A 20 -3.71 -4.42 20.20
N SER A 21 -4.38 -4.11 19.09
CA SER A 21 -5.79 -4.48 18.87
C SER A 21 -5.96 -5.99 18.70
N ALA A 22 -5.06 -6.65 17.96
CA ALA A 22 -5.07 -8.10 17.82
C ALA A 22 -4.82 -8.81 19.15
N LEU A 23 -3.90 -8.31 19.98
CA LEU A 23 -3.67 -8.85 21.33
C LEU A 23 -4.89 -8.71 22.24
N ARG A 24 -5.60 -7.57 22.21
CA ARG A 24 -6.88 -7.41 22.92
C ARG A 24 -7.91 -8.42 22.44
N PHE A 25 -8.07 -8.57 21.13
CA PHE A 25 -8.97 -9.55 20.54
C PHE A 25 -8.64 -10.99 20.98
N TYR A 26 -7.36 -11.39 20.97
CA TYR A 26 -6.96 -12.74 21.39
C TYR A 26 -7.07 -12.96 22.90
N ALA A 27 -6.90 -11.91 23.71
CA ALA A 27 -7.18 -11.95 25.13
C ALA A 27 -8.67 -12.17 25.40
N ASP A 28 -9.53 -11.38 24.75
CA ASP A 28 -10.99 -11.45 24.92
C ASP A 28 -11.56 -12.79 24.41
N ALA A 29 -10.95 -13.36 23.36
CA ALA A 29 -11.26 -14.71 22.86
C ALA A 29 -10.66 -15.85 23.71
N GLY A 30 -9.89 -15.52 24.77
CA GLY A 30 -9.25 -16.48 25.66
C GLY A 30 -8.23 -17.38 24.96
N ILE A 31 -7.55 -16.86 23.93
CA ILE A 31 -6.50 -17.55 23.18
C ILE A 31 -5.12 -17.19 23.74
N LEU A 32 -4.90 -15.92 24.06
CA LEU A 32 -3.68 -15.42 24.68
C LEU A 32 -4.04 -14.37 25.72
N ALA A 33 -4.35 -14.83 26.94
CA ALA A 33 -4.71 -13.95 28.05
C ALA A 33 -3.50 -13.12 28.51
N PRO A 34 -3.69 -11.86 28.92
CA PRO A 34 -2.65 -11.08 29.57
C PRO A 34 -2.19 -11.75 30.87
N ALA A 35 -0.93 -11.56 31.24
CA ALA A 35 -0.38 -12.02 32.50
C ALA A 35 -0.95 -11.23 33.69
N ASP A 36 -1.20 -9.94 33.48
CA ASP A 36 -1.81 -9.06 34.46
C ASP A 36 -2.71 -8.02 33.79
N VAL A 37 -3.78 -7.64 34.48
CA VAL A 37 -4.69 -6.58 34.04
C VAL A 37 -4.86 -5.63 35.22
N ASP A 38 -4.43 -4.39 35.03
CA ASP A 38 -4.65 -3.33 36.01
C ASP A 38 -6.15 -3.18 36.28
N GLU A 39 -6.56 -3.41 37.52
CA GLU A 39 -7.97 -3.41 37.94
C GLU A 39 -8.64 -2.04 37.85
N VAL A 40 -7.85 -0.95 37.87
CA VAL A 40 -8.34 0.43 37.85
C VAL A 40 -8.39 0.96 36.41
N THR A 41 -7.36 0.71 35.62
CA THR A 41 -7.23 1.26 34.26
C THR A 41 -7.66 0.29 33.16
N GLY A 42 -7.78 -1.00 33.47
CA GLY A 42 -7.99 -2.07 32.49
C GLY A 42 -6.78 -2.31 31.57
N TYR A 43 -5.62 -1.74 31.91
CA TYR A 43 -4.40 -1.86 31.12
C TYR A 43 -3.83 -3.28 31.21
N ARG A 44 -3.49 -3.85 30.06
CA ARG A 44 -3.06 -5.25 29.94
C ARG A 44 -1.54 -5.34 29.87
N TYR A 45 -0.98 -6.21 30.70
CA TYR A 45 0.43 -6.54 30.73
C TYR A 45 0.63 -8.02 30.36
N TYR A 46 1.73 -8.28 29.67
CA TYR A 46 2.11 -9.61 29.20
C TYR A 46 3.49 -9.96 29.75
N ALA A 47 3.70 -11.22 30.05
CA ALA A 47 5.00 -11.72 30.48
C ALA A 47 5.87 -12.07 29.27
N GLN A 48 7.20 -11.95 29.40
CA GLN A 48 8.14 -12.24 28.32
C GLN A 48 7.98 -13.68 27.77
N GLU A 49 7.65 -14.64 28.63
CA GLU A 49 7.43 -16.04 28.28
C GLU A 49 6.26 -16.25 27.32
N GLN A 50 5.32 -15.29 27.27
CA GLN A 50 4.17 -15.34 26.36
C GLN A 50 4.56 -15.00 24.91
N SER A 51 5.78 -14.54 24.65
CA SER A 51 6.23 -14.14 23.30
C SER A 51 6.26 -15.33 22.33
N THR A 52 6.73 -16.49 22.79
CA THR A 52 6.79 -17.71 21.98
C THR A 52 5.40 -18.18 21.51
N PRO A 53 4.40 -18.35 22.40
CA PRO A 53 3.05 -18.68 21.96
C PRO A 53 2.40 -17.57 21.12
N ALA A 54 2.74 -16.29 21.33
CA ALA A 54 2.25 -15.19 20.49
C ALA A 54 2.79 -15.25 19.04
N HIS A 55 4.08 -15.55 18.86
CA HIS A 55 4.65 -15.77 17.53
C HIS A 55 4.02 -17.00 16.84
N LEU A 56 3.86 -18.10 17.56
CA LEU A 56 3.21 -19.30 17.03
C LEU A 56 1.77 -19.01 16.60
N LEU A 57 1.00 -18.31 17.44
CA LEU A 57 -0.34 -17.84 17.11
C LEU A 57 -0.37 -17.05 15.80
N ARG A 58 0.57 -16.12 15.61
CA ARG A 58 0.69 -15.32 14.39
C ARG A 58 0.88 -16.20 13.15
N HIS A 59 1.75 -17.21 13.24
CA HIS A 59 2.00 -18.15 12.14
C HIS A 59 0.79 -19.04 11.85
N LEU A 60 0.11 -19.55 12.88
CA LEU A 60 -1.10 -20.37 12.70
C LEU A 60 -2.26 -19.58 12.07
N ARG A 61 -2.40 -18.31 12.44
CA ARG A 61 -3.40 -17.42 11.82
C ARG A 61 -3.06 -17.04 10.37
N ALA A 62 -1.78 -17.07 9.99
CA ALA A 62 -1.36 -16.86 8.61
C ALA A 62 -1.69 -18.04 7.67
N VAL A 63 -1.94 -19.24 8.22
CA VAL A 63 -2.40 -20.44 7.48
C VAL A 63 -3.91 -20.69 7.64
N ASP A 64 -4.67 -19.62 7.92
CA ASP A 64 -6.12 -19.65 8.09
C ASP A 64 -6.64 -20.64 9.15
N MET A 65 -5.82 -20.98 10.15
CA MET A 65 -6.25 -21.87 11.22
C MET A 65 -7.33 -21.17 12.07
N PRO A 66 -8.52 -21.78 12.25
CA PRO A 66 -9.62 -21.17 13.00
C PRO A 66 -9.26 -21.07 14.49
N LEU A 67 -9.76 -20.03 15.18
CA LEU A 67 -9.39 -19.75 16.58
C LEU A 67 -9.58 -20.94 17.55
N PRO A 68 -10.64 -21.78 17.45
CA PRO A 68 -10.75 -22.98 18.28
C PRO A 68 -9.60 -23.96 18.09
N ALA A 69 -9.12 -24.13 16.84
CA ALA A 69 -7.98 -25.01 16.54
C ALA A 69 -6.65 -24.39 16.99
N VAL A 70 -6.48 -23.07 16.82
CA VAL A 70 -5.33 -22.35 17.38
C VAL A 70 -5.27 -22.52 18.89
N LYS A 71 -6.39 -22.39 19.60
CA LYS A 71 -6.47 -22.59 21.04
C LYS A 71 -6.05 -24.01 21.42
N ALA A 72 -6.62 -25.02 20.76
CA ALA A 72 -6.29 -26.41 21.01
C ALA A 72 -4.78 -26.69 20.83
N LEU A 73 -4.19 -26.15 19.76
CA LEU A 73 -2.77 -26.33 19.45
C LEU A 73 -1.86 -25.61 20.46
N LEU A 74 -2.21 -24.39 20.88
CA LEU A 74 -1.45 -23.66 21.90
C LEU A 74 -1.53 -24.30 23.30
N THR A 75 -2.60 -25.03 23.59
CA THR A 75 -2.76 -25.77 24.87
C THR A 75 -2.21 -27.19 24.84
N GLU A 76 -1.83 -27.70 23.66
CA GLU A 76 -1.36 -29.07 23.50
C GLU A 76 0.09 -29.21 23.98
N THR A 77 0.31 -30.09 24.95
CA THR A 77 1.64 -30.33 25.54
C THR A 77 2.44 -31.37 24.78
N ASP A 78 1.76 -32.27 24.05
CA ASP A 78 2.44 -33.27 23.21
C ASP A 78 2.77 -32.69 21.83
N HIS A 79 4.06 -32.51 21.56
CA HIS A 79 4.55 -31.97 20.29
C HIS A 79 4.12 -32.80 19.08
N ALA A 80 4.11 -34.13 19.18
CA ALA A 80 3.69 -34.99 18.08
C ALA A 80 2.19 -34.80 17.79
N ARG A 81 1.39 -34.61 18.83
CA ARG A 81 -0.03 -34.34 18.71
C ARG A 81 -0.31 -32.94 18.15
N ALA A 82 0.46 -31.93 18.55
CA ALA A 82 0.36 -30.57 18.01
C ALA A 82 0.67 -30.52 16.51
N ILE A 83 1.73 -31.22 16.06
CA ILE A 83 2.04 -31.37 14.63
C ILE A 83 0.90 -32.09 13.91
N ALA A 84 0.39 -33.19 14.48
CA ALA A 84 -0.71 -33.93 13.86
C ALA A 84 -1.99 -33.07 13.70
N LEU A 85 -2.28 -32.18 14.66
CA LEU A 85 -3.39 -31.23 14.55
C LEU A 85 -3.18 -30.21 13.41
N LEU A 86 -1.96 -29.69 13.25
CA LEU A 86 -1.61 -28.80 12.15
C LEU A 86 -1.75 -29.50 10.79
N GLU A 87 -1.15 -30.68 10.64
CA GLU A 87 -1.22 -31.48 9.41
C GLU A 87 -2.66 -31.88 9.07
N HIS A 88 -3.47 -32.21 10.08
CA HIS A 88 -4.89 -32.50 9.89
C HIS A 88 -5.64 -31.28 9.33
N HIS A 89 -5.37 -30.08 9.85
CA HIS A 89 -5.97 -28.85 9.34
C HIS A 89 -5.52 -28.54 7.90
N LEU A 90 -4.24 -28.74 7.58
CA LEU A 90 -3.74 -28.57 6.20
C LEU A 90 -4.41 -29.56 5.24
N ALA A 91 -4.52 -30.83 5.62
CA ALA A 91 -5.24 -31.84 4.84
C ALA A 91 -6.74 -31.52 4.69
N ASP A 92 -7.36 -30.92 5.70
CA ASP A 92 -8.74 -30.43 5.61
C ASP A 92 -8.90 -29.26 4.64
N LEU A 93 -7.95 -28.33 4.62
CA LEU A 93 -7.93 -27.23 3.66
C LEU A 93 -7.78 -27.78 2.22
N ASP A 94 -6.88 -28.74 2.02
CA ASP A 94 -6.72 -29.40 0.73
C ASP A 94 -8.00 -30.14 0.31
N ARG A 95 -8.62 -30.91 1.21
CA ARG A 95 -9.89 -31.59 0.95
C ARG A 95 -11.01 -30.61 0.60
N ARG A 96 -11.13 -29.49 1.31
CA ARG A 96 -12.14 -28.45 1.01
C ARG A 96 -11.87 -27.82 -0.35
N GLN A 97 -10.61 -27.55 -0.68
CA GLN A 97 -10.23 -27.05 -1.99
C GLN A 97 -10.63 -28.03 -3.10
N ASP A 98 -10.35 -29.32 -2.93
CA ASP A 98 -10.71 -30.36 -3.89
C ASP A 98 -12.23 -30.55 -4.00
N GLN A 99 -12.97 -30.49 -2.89
CA GLN A 99 -14.43 -30.52 -2.89
C GLN A 99 -15.04 -29.34 -3.65
N VAL A 100 -14.56 -28.12 -3.42
CA VAL A 100 -15.02 -26.93 -4.12
C VAL A 100 -14.73 -27.03 -5.61
N ARG A 101 -13.54 -27.52 -5.99
CA ARG A 101 -13.18 -27.78 -7.40
C ARG A 101 -14.10 -28.82 -8.03
N ALA A 102 -14.35 -29.94 -7.35
CA ALA A 102 -15.24 -31.00 -7.83
C ALA A 102 -16.69 -30.50 -8.01
N ALA A 103 -17.22 -29.77 -7.03
CA ALA A 103 -18.55 -29.17 -7.09
C ALA A 103 -18.67 -28.17 -8.25
N ALA A 104 -17.65 -27.33 -8.48
CA ALA A 104 -17.62 -26.39 -9.60
C ALA A 104 -17.61 -27.11 -10.96
N THR A 105 -16.86 -28.22 -11.09
CA THR A 105 -16.85 -29.05 -12.30
C THR A 105 -18.22 -29.69 -12.56
N ALA A 106 -18.88 -30.24 -11.53
CA ALA A 106 -20.22 -30.80 -11.65
C ALA A 106 -21.25 -29.73 -12.08
N ALA A 107 -21.21 -28.54 -11.49
CA ALA A 107 -22.11 -27.43 -11.83
C ALA A 107 -21.95 -26.97 -13.29
N ARG A 108 -20.71 -26.85 -13.78
CA ARG A 108 -20.43 -26.54 -15.20
C ARG A 108 -20.97 -27.61 -16.15
N GLY A 109 -20.85 -28.88 -15.78
CA GLY A 109 -21.42 -30.00 -16.55
C GLY A 109 -22.94 -29.89 -16.66
N ALA A 110 -23.63 -29.65 -15.54
CA ALA A 110 -25.08 -29.48 -15.50
C ALA A 110 -25.57 -28.27 -16.32
N LEU A 111 -24.84 -27.15 -16.29
CA LEU A 111 -25.15 -25.97 -17.10
C LEU A 111 -25.00 -26.23 -18.61
N ARG A 112 -23.99 -26.99 -19.03
CA ARG A 112 -23.84 -27.37 -20.45
C ARG A 112 -24.94 -28.30 -20.93
N ALA A 113 -25.36 -29.25 -20.08
CA ALA A 113 -26.45 -30.17 -20.40
C ALA A 113 -27.81 -29.46 -20.51
N THR A 114 -28.02 -28.38 -19.75
CA THR A 114 -29.26 -27.59 -19.79
C THR A 114 -29.30 -26.59 -20.96
N HIS A 115 -28.15 -26.11 -21.44
CA HIS A 115 -28.06 -25.13 -22.53
C HIS A 115 -27.66 -25.73 -23.89
N GLY A 116 -27.33 -27.02 -23.97
CA GLY A 116 -26.91 -27.71 -25.19
C GLY A 116 -27.96 -28.66 -25.75
N SER A 117 -29.13 -28.16 -26.16
CA SER A 117 -30.12 -28.91 -26.98
C SER A 117 -31.08 -27.99 -27.76
N GLU A 118 -30.57 -26.89 -28.34
CA GLU A 118 -31.32 -26.15 -29.36
C GLU A 118 -30.40 -25.83 -30.54
N SER A 119 -30.36 -26.73 -31.52
CA SER A 119 -30.33 -26.42 -32.97
C SER A 119 -30.14 -27.72 -33.76
N GLY A 120 -31.27 -28.26 -34.21
CA GLY A 120 -31.33 -29.36 -35.18
C GLY A 120 -31.03 -28.92 -36.62
N PRO A 121 -31.00 -29.88 -37.56
CA PRO A 121 -30.38 -29.77 -38.88
C PRO A 121 -31.39 -29.34 -39.97
N SER A 122 -30.95 -28.58 -40.98
CA SER A 122 -31.62 -28.47 -42.30
C SER A 122 -30.81 -27.64 -43.29
N GLY A 123 -30.68 -28.11 -44.54
CA GLY A 123 -30.23 -27.23 -45.64
C GLY A 123 -29.56 -27.87 -46.85
N SER A 124 -30.14 -28.92 -47.43
CA SER A 124 -29.88 -29.36 -48.81
C SER A 124 -30.21 -28.24 -49.81
N GLY A 125 -29.39 -28.02 -50.85
CA GLY A 125 -29.69 -27.03 -51.90
C GLY A 125 -28.64 -26.80 -52.99
N ASN A 126 -28.61 -27.71 -53.96
CA ASN A 126 -27.88 -27.70 -55.24
C ASN A 126 -28.11 -26.44 -56.14
N ARG A 127 -27.07 -25.94 -56.85
CA ARG A 127 -27.07 -25.70 -58.33
C ARG A 127 -25.76 -25.17 -58.92
N ASP A 128 -25.06 -26.07 -59.62
CA ASP A 128 -24.64 -26.07 -61.03
C ASP A 128 -24.20 -24.81 -61.84
N ARG A 129 -23.09 -25.07 -62.58
CA ARG A 129 -22.63 -24.57 -63.91
C ARG A 129 -22.00 -23.17 -64.02
N ALA A 130 -21.05 -22.87 -64.91
CA ALA A 130 -20.05 -23.56 -65.74
C ALA A 130 -19.37 -22.42 -66.55
N GLY A 131 -18.07 -22.49 -66.87
CA GLY A 131 -17.46 -21.55 -67.82
C GLY A 131 -15.93 -21.56 -67.85
N VAL A 132 -15.36 -21.77 -69.04
CA VAL A 132 -13.97 -22.13 -69.37
C VAL A 132 -13.10 -20.91 -69.73
N HIS A 133 -11.79 -21.05 -69.49
CA HIS A 133 -10.57 -20.26 -69.87
C HIS A 133 -10.45 -19.95 -71.41
N PRO A 134 -9.38 -19.31 -71.98
CA PRO A 134 -8.18 -18.61 -71.45
C PRO A 134 -7.74 -17.30 -72.21
N ASP A 135 -6.66 -16.65 -71.75
CA ASP A 135 -5.44 -16.25 -72.51
C ASP A 135 -4.77 -14.91 -72.07
N ARG A 136 -3.42 -14.90 -72.18
CA ARG A 136 -2.27 -14.09 -71.70
C ARG A 136 -2.24 -12.54 -71.93
N PRO A 137 -1.18 -11.74 -71.54
CA PRO A 137 0.22 -12.08 -71.15
C PRO A 137 0.87 -11.30 -69.96
N ARG A 138 2.13 -11.67 -69.68
CA ARG A 138 3.11 -11.12 -68.71
C ARG A 138 3.79 -9.83 -69.20
N GLY A 139 4.17 -8.92 -68.28
CA GLY A 139 5.30 -7.97 -68.46
C GLY A 139 5.24 -6.70 -67.57
N PRO A 140 6.37 -6.07 -67.18
CA PRO A 140 6.63 -5.63 -65.80
C PRO A 140 6.98 -4.12 -65.61
N LEU A 141 7.34 -3.76 -64.36
CA LEU A 141 7.80 -2.44 -63.83
C LEU A 141 6.68 -1.42 -63.59
N ALA A 142 6.71 -0.52 -62.60
CA ALA A 142 7.39 -0.33 -61.33
C ALA A 142 6.75 0.97 -60.76
N THR A 143 6.95 1.23 -59.47
CA THR A 143 6.82 2.53 -58.79
C THR A 143 5.44 3.19 -58.67
N ALA A 144 4.83 3.05 -57.50
CA ALA A 144 4.49 4.19 -56.63
C ALA A 144 4.01 3.63 -55.28
N ARG A 145 4.67 4.06 -54.20
CA ARG A 145 4.21 3.87 -52.83
C ARG A 145 3.15 4.93 -52.56
N ASP A 146 1.91 4.51 -52.33
CA ASP A 146 0.91 5.33 -51.65
C ASP A 146 0.75 4.79 -50.21
N PRO A 147 0.84 5.64 -49.17
CA PRO A 147 0.72 5.25 -47.77
C PRO A 147 -0.75 5.32 -47.34
N GLU A 148 -1.59 4.46 -47.92
CA GLU A 148 -2.95 4.24 -47.42
C GLU A 148 -3.18 2.74 -47.27
N GLN A 149 -2.34 2.12 -46.44
CA GLN A 149 -2.62 0.79 -45.92
C GLN A 149 -3.58 0.95 -44.76
N GLU A 150 -4.85 1.00 -45.14
CA GLU A 150 -6.04 0.73 -44.36
C GLU A 150 -5.71 -0.22 -43.18
N LEU A 151 -5.57 0.38 -42.00
CA LEU A 151 -5.37 -0.33 -40.74
C LEU A 151 -6.59 -1.22 -40.51
N ASP A 152 -6.35 -2.52 -40.52
CA ASP A 152 -7.30 -3.56 -40.13
C ASP A 152 -8.09 -3.15 -38.86
N PRO A 153 -9.42 -2.94 -38.96
CA PRO A 153 -10.25 -2.54 -37.82
C PRO A 153 -10.38 -3.63 -36.75
N ALA A 154 -9.82 -4.83 -36.96
CA ALA A 154 -9.77 -5.90 -35.98
C ALA A 154 -8.57 -5.83 -35.01
N ARG A 155 -7.57 -4.98 -35.26
CA ARG A 155 -6.41 -4.82 -34.37
C ARG A 155 -6.56 -3.60 -33.47
N ARG A 156 -7.59 -3.61 -32.61
CA ARG A 156 -7.68 -2.62 -31.51
C ARG A 156 -6.38 -2.71 -30.69
N PRO A 157 -5.74 -1.58 -30.34
CA PRO A 157 -4.64 -1.61 -29.37
C PRO A 157 -5.17 -2.27 -28.10
N ARG A 158 -4.44 -3.24 -27.57
CA ARG A 158 -4.79 -3.83 -26.28
C ARG A 158 -4.45 -2.75 -25.24
N ASP A 159 -5.48 -2.09 -24.68
CA ASP A 159 -5.34 -1.06 -23.62
C ASP A 159 -4.75 -1.60 -22.29
N ASP A 160 -4.27 -2.83 -22.30
CA ASP A 160 -3.68 -3.50 -21.15
C ASP A 160 -2.31 -2.92 -20.84
N VAL A 161 -2.10 -2.57 -19.58
CA VAL A 161 -0.76 -2.36 -19.04
C VAL A 161 -0.40 -3.50 -18.11
N TRP A 162 0.82 -4.02 -18.26
CA TRP A 162 1.29 -5.18 -17.49
C TRP A 162 2.21 -4.73 -16.38
N VAL A 163 1.91 -5.09 -15.15
CA VAL A 163 2.70 -4.75 -13.96
C VAL A 163 3.00 -5.99 -13.11
N SER A 164 3.99 -5.88 -12.22
CA SER A 164 4.21 -6.87 -11.18
C SER A 164 3.11 -6.78 -10.11
N GLY A 165 2.44 -7.89 -9.80
CA GLY A 165 1.36 -7.93 -8.82
C GLY A 165 1.80 -7.52 -7.40
N PRO A 166 2.91 -8.05 -6.84
CA PRO A 166 3.45 -7.56 -5.57
C PRO A 166 3.76 -6.06 -5.56
N VAL A 167 4.27 -5.52 -6.67
CA VAL A 167 4.66 -4.09 -6.75
C VAL A 167 3.42 -3.20 -6.80
N VAL A 168 2.43 -3.52 -7.63
CA VAL A 168 1.18 -2.74 -7.68
C VAL A 168 0.37 -2.87 -6.39
N ALA A 169 0.40 -4.04 -5.74
CA ALA A 169 -0.22 -4.22 -4.44
C ALA A 169 0.42 -3.33 -3.36
N ALA A 170 1.75 -3.29 -3.30
CA ALA A 170 2.47 -2.39 -2.39
C ALA A 170 2.19 -0.92 -2.70
N ALA A 171 2.12 -0.55 -3.99
CA ALA A 171 1.76 0.79 -4.42
C ALA A 171 0.35 1.19 -3.97
N ILE A 172 -0.63 0.29 -4.09
CA ILE A 172 -1.99 0.49 -3.58
C ILE A 172 -1.97 0.70 -2.06
N ASP A 173 -1.28 -0.15 -1.29
CA ASP A 173 -1.21 0.00 0.16
C ASP A 173 -0.59 1.34 0.59
N GLN A 174 0.48 1.77 -0.09
CA GLN A 174 1.18 3.02 0.20
C GLN A 174 0.30 4.23 -0.11
N VAL A 175 -0.28 4.29 -1.31
CA VAL A 175 -1.08 5.42 -1.78
C VAL A 175 -2.43 5.47 -1.08
N ALA A 176 -3.03 4.33 -0.74
CA ALA A 176 -4.33 4.26 -0.06
C ALA A 176 -4.29 4.94 1.32
N THR A 177 -3.13 5.13 1.94
CA THR A 177 -3.06 5.92 3.17
C THR A 177 -3.50 7.37 2.98
N ALA A 178 -3.47 7.92 1.77
CA ALA A 178 -3.98 9.25 1.45
C ALA A 178 -5.43 9.24 0.94
N THR A 179 -6.23 8.22 1.25
CA THR A 179 -7.67 8.20 0.94
C THR A 179 -8.50 8.51 2.18
N VAL A 180 -9.70 9.04 2.00
CA VAL A 180 -10.64 9.31 3.10
C VAL A 180 -12.05 8.87 2.75
N ALA A 181 -12.63 8.04 3.63
CA ALA A 181 -14.02 7.64 3.55
C ALA A 181 -14.91 8.74 4.15
N ASP A 182 -15.18 9.79 3.37
CA ASP A 182 -16.09 10.89 3.71
C ASP A 182 -17.20 10.97 2.64
N PRO A 183 -18.48 10.72 2.99
CA PRO A 183 -19.59 10.77 2.04
C PRO A 183 -19.75 12.13 1.34
N SER A 184 -19.32 13.23 1.96
CA SER A 184 -19.35 14.57 1.35
C SER A 184 -18.26 14.78 0.29
N LEU A 185 -17.26 13.90 0.27
CA LEU A 185 -16.08 13.94 -0.59
C LEU A 185 -15.83 12.55 -1.19
N ALA A 186 -16.86 11.89 -1.70
CA ALA A 186 -16.79 10.50 -2.16
C ALA A 186 -15.66 10.23 -3.18
N VAL A 187 -15.30 11.21 -4.03
CA VAL A 187 -14.15 11.11 -4.95
C VAL A 187 -12.81 10.90 -4.22
N LEU A 188 -12.70 11.27 -2.94
CA LEU A 188 -11.47 11.13 -2.16
C LEU A 188 -11.32 9.75 -1.47
N ASP A 189 -12.35 8.90 -1.51
CA ASP A 189 -12.21 7.45 -1.23
C ASP A 189 -11.94 6.65 -2.52
N THR A 190 -11.21 7.28 -3.44
CA THR A 190 -10.79 6.68 -4.69
C THR A 190 -9.31 6.94 -4.93
N MET A 191 -8.74 6.16 -5.85
CA MET A 191 -7.37 6.31 -6.31
C MET A 191 -7.39 6.52 -7.82
N LEU A 192 -6.71 7.57 -8.28
CA LEU A 192 -6.51 7.82 -9.70
C LEU A 192 -5.37 6.93 -10.22
N PHE A 193 -5.65 6.15 -11.26
CA PHE A 193 -4.68 5.36 -12.02
C PHE A 193 -4.47 6.06 -13.35
N GLU A 194 -3.23 6.35 -13.71
CA GLU A 194 -2.88 6.98 -14.98
C GLU A 194 -1.73 6.24 -15.64
N THR A 195 -1.79 6.09 -16.96
CA THR A 195 -0.68 5.55 -17.74
C THR A 195 -0.59 6.24 -19.09
N ASP A 196 0.65 6.41 -19.54
CA ASP A 196 1.05 6.87 -20.87
C ASP A 196 1.68 5.72 -21.69
N GLY A 197 1.60 4.49 -21.19
CA GLY A 197 2.21 3.31 -21.80
C GLY A 197 3.66 3.04 -21.36
N GLN A 198 4.29 3.95 -20.61
CA GLN A 198 5.63 3.77 -20.06
C GLN A 198 5.61 3.40 -18.58
N GLN A 199 4.70 4.02 -17.84
CA GLN A 199 4.55 3.82 -16.40
C GLN A 199 3.08 3.89 -15.99
N LEU A 200 2.78 3.29 -14.84
CA LEU A 200 1.49 3.42 -14.18
C LEU A 200 1.69 4.30 -12.94
N ILE A 201 0.93 5.39 -12.85
CA ILE A 201 0.96 6.33 -11.73
C ILE A 201 -0.33 6.16 -10.93
N LEU A 202 -0.19 5.97 -9.62
CA LEU A 202 -1.29 5.88 -8.66
C LEU A 202 -1.30 7.14 -7.81
N THR A 203 -2.43 7.83 -7.72
CA THR A 203 -2.57 9.07 -6.94
C THR A 203 -3.80 9.02 -6.03
N ALA A 204 -3.65 9.41 -4.76
CA ALA A 204 -4.76 9.58 -3.82
C ALA A 204 -4.57 10.81 -2.94
N THR A 205 -5.66 11.42 -2.49
CA THR A 205 -5.64 12.58 -1.59
C THR A 205 -6.84 12.61 -0.65
N ASP A 206 -6.61 13.11 0.56
CA ASP A 206 -7.62 13.27 1.63
C ASP A 206 -7.80 14.74 2.04
N ARG A 207 -7.38 15.68 1.18
CA ARG A 207 -7.24 17.14 1.38
C ARG A 207 -6.06 17.60 2.24
N TYR A 208 -5.51 16.73 3.09
CA TYR A 208 -4.40 17.08 3.97
C TYR A 208 -3.07 16.49 3.50
N ARG A 209 -3.14 15.42 2.71
CA ARG A 209 -2.01 14.84 1.99
C ARG A 209 -2.39 14.43 0.57
N LEU A 210 -1.40 14.37 -0.30
CA LEU A 210 -1.49 13.81 -1.65
C LEU A 210 -0.35 12.81 -1.81
N ALA A 211 -0.65 11.54 -2.02
CA ALA A 211 0.35 10.52 -2.28
C ALA A 211 0.33 10.13 -3.76
N THR A 212 1.51 10.02 -4.36
CA THR A 212 1.70 9.56 -5.73
C THR A 212 2.78 8.48 -5.78
N ARG A 213 2.44 7.32 -6.37
CA ARG A 213 3.37 6.20 -6.59
C ARG A 213 3.46 5.86 -8.07
N THR A 214 4.68 5.81 -8.59
CA THR A 214 5.00 5.31 -9.92
C THR A 214 5.32 3.82 -9.86
N VAL A 215 4.73 3.06 -10.78
CA VAL A 215 4.94 1.62 -10.97
C VAL A 215 5.39 1.42 -12.41
N ARG A 216 6.59 0.85 -12.57
CA ARG A 216 7.12 0.50 -13.89
C ARG A 216 6.31 -0.62 -14.52
N LEU A 217 6.05 -0.48 -15.81
CA LEU A 217 5.43 -1.55 -16.58
C LEU A 217 6.45 -2.66 -16.85
N THR A 218 5.98 -3.90 -16.79
CA THR A 218 6.76 -5.11 -17.14
C THR A 218 6.84 -5.33 -18.64
N ARG A 219 5.99 -4.66 -19.42
CA ARG A 219 5.97 -4.68 -20.89
C ARG A 219 5.68 -3.28 -21.39
N VAL A 220 6.37 -2.86 -22.44
CA VAL A 220 6.07 -1.60 -23.14
C VAL A 220 4.67 -1.71 -23.74
N SER A 221 3.87 -0.68 -23.53
CA SER A 221 2.52 -0.55 -24.08
C SER A 221 2.40 0.84 -24.71
N ASP A 222 1.51 0.98 -25.69
CA ASP A 222 1.11 2.31 -26.19
C ASP A 222 -0.24 2.74 -25.58
N ALA A 223 -0.73 1.99 -24.58
CA ALA A 223 -1.97 2.28 -23.89
C ALA A 223 -1.84 3.57 -23.08
N ALA A 224 -2.68 4.55 -23.38
CA ALA A 224 -2.77 5.80 -22.64
C ALA A 224 -4.19 5.99 -22.11
N TRP A 225 -4.34 6.05 -20.78
CA TRP A 225 -5.64 6.21 -20.14
C TRP A 225 -5.50 6.64 -18.69
N ASP A 226 -6.58 7.24 -18.17
CA ASP A 226 -6.79 7.50 -16.76
C ASP A 226 -8.10 6.85 -16.27
N ALA A 227 -8.11 6.47 -15.00
CA ALA A 227 -9.28 5.95 -14.32
C ALA A 227 -9.24 6.22 -12.83
N THR A 228 -10.34 6.77 -12.31
CA THR A 228 -10.57 6.93 -10.87
C THR A 228 -11.23 5.66 -10.32
N VAL A 229 -10.54 4.95 -9.44
CA VAL A 229 -10.90 3.59 -8.99
C VAL A 229 -11.26 3.59 -7.51
N ASP A 230 -12.33 2.90 -7.16
CA ASP A 230 -12.80 2.75 -5.78
C ASP A 230 -11.71 2.15 -4.86
N ALA A 231 -11.40 2.84 -3.76
CA ALA A 231 -10.31 2.45 -2.88
C ALA A 231 -10.63 1.20 -2.04
N GLU A 232 -11.90 0.96 -1.69
CA GLU A 232 -12.32 -0.23 -0.96
C GLU A 232 -12.12 -1.49 -1.82
N ASP A 233 -12.55 -1.44 -3.08
CA ASP A 233 -12.36 -2.54 -4.03
C ASP A 233 -10.87 -2.83 -4.27
N LEU A 234 -10.05 -1.78 -4.37
CA LEU A 234 -8.59 -1.93 -4.50
C LEU A 234 -7.99 -2.62 -3.27
N ARG A 235 -8.34 -2.17 -2.05
CA ARG A 235 -7.87 -2.80 -0.80
C ARG A 235 -8.28 -4.27 -0.74
N ALA A 236 -9.49 -4.62 -1.20
CA ALA A 236 -9.94 -6.01 -1.28
C ALA A 236 -9.13 -6.84 -2.30
N ALA A 237 -8.69 -6.24 -3.40
CA ALA A 237 -7.90 -6.88 -4.45
C ALA A 237 -6.42 -7.10 -4.09
N VAL A 238 -5.84 -6.31 -3.16
CA VAL A 238 -4.42 -6.35 -2.78
C VAL A 238 -3.92 -7.76 -2.47
N SER A 239 -4.67 -8.55 -1.66
CA SER A 239 -4.24 -9.90 -1.29
C SER A 239 -4.08 -10.83 -2.50
N TRP A 240 -4.98 -10.70 -3.48
CA TRP A 240 -4.92 -11.44 -4.73
C TRP A 240 -3.76 -10.97 -5.60
N LEU A 241 -3.58 -9.64 -5.75
CA LEU A 241 -2.49 -9.04 -6.52
C LEU A 241 -1.11 -9.48 -6.02
N ARG A 242 -0.88 -9.52 -4.71
CA ARG A 242 0.40 -9.95 -4.11
C ARG A 242 0.81 -11.37 -4.52
N ARG A 243 -0.15 -12.24 -4.83
CA ARG A 243 0.11 -13.64 -5.23
C ARG A 243 0.32 -13.81 -6.74
N ARG A 244 0.27 -12.73 -7.54
CA ARG A 244 0.41 -12.79 -9.00
C ARG A 244 1.71 -12.13 -9.47
N HIS A 245 2.61 -12.88 -10.08
CA HIS A 245 3.87 -12.31 -10.58
C HIS A 245 3.67 -11.27 -11.69
N ALA A 246 2.63 -11.42 -12.52
CA ALA A 246 2.30 -10.49 -13.59
C ALA A 246 0.78 -10.31 -13.68
N VAL A 247 0.33 -9.06 -13.73
CA VAL A 247 -1.07 -8.66 -13.80
C VAL A 247 -1.24 -7.64 -14.91
N ALA A 248 -2.17 -7.89 -15.81
CA ALA A 248 -2.66 -6.91 -16.76
C ALA A 248 -3.78 -6.08 -16.14
N ILE A 249 -3.74 -4.78 -16.36
CA ILE A 249 -4.75 -3.83 -15.93
C ILE A 249 -5.41 -3.27 -17.18
N ARG A 250 -6.73 -3.46 -17.28
CA ARG A 250 -7.52 -3.00 -18.41
C ARG A 250 -8.63 -2.06 -17.93
N PRO A 251 -8.73 -0.85 -18.51
CA PRO A 251 -9.87 0.01 -18.26
C PRO A 251 -11.09 -0.47 -19.04
N HIS A 252 -12.23 -0.51 -18.35
CA HIS A 252 -13.56 -0.58 -18.96
C HIS A 252 -14.32 0.71 -18.69
N ARG A 253 -15.53 0.83 -19.24
CA ARG A 253 -16.38 2.01 -19.08
C ARG A 253 -16.75 2.28 -17.61
N ASP A 254 -17.03 1.24 -16.84
CA ASP A 254 -17.58 1.29 -15.47
C ASP A 254 -16.70 0.61 -14.41
N ARG A 255 -15.58 0.00 -14.82
CA ARG A 255 -14.70 -0.77 -13.95
C ARG A 255 -13.28 -0.83 -14.47
N ILE A 256 -12.34 -1.20 -13.59
CA ILE A 256 -11.01 -1.68 -13.94
C ILE A 256 -10.98 -3.19 -13.78
N GLU A 257 -10.44 -3.89 -14.78
CA GLU A 257 -10.19 -5.33 -14.74
C GLU A 257 -8.70 -5.58 -14.50
N PHE A 258 -8.37 -6.31 -13.45
CA PHE A 258 -7.07 -6.91 -13.22
C PHE A 258 -7.13 -8.36 -13.67
N HIS A 259 -6.26 -8.80 -14.57
CA HIS A 259 -6.26 -10.18 -15.06
C HIS A 259 -4.86 -10.77 -15.24
N THR A 260 -4.75 -12.09 -15.12
CA THR A 260 -3.49 -12.82 -15.37
C THR A 260 -3.45 -13.34 -16.79
N ALA A 261 -2.25 -13.40 -17.41
CA ALA A 261 -2.08 -14.05 -18.70
C ALA A 261 -2.51 -15.53 -18.62
N THR A 262 -3.59 -15.90 -19.32
CA THR A 262 -3.82 -17.28 -19.71
C THR A 262 -2.95 -17.59 -20.93
N THR A 263 -2.52 -18.84 -21.08
CA THR A 263 -1.55 -19.32 -22.10
C THR A 263 -1.92 -18.94 -23.55
N ASP A 264 -3.17 -18.57 -23.84
CA ASP A 264 -3.62 -18.05 -25.14
C ASP A 264 -3.17 -16.62 -25.48
N SER A 265 -2.57 -15.88 -24.54
CA SER A 265 -2.23 -14.47 -24.75
C SER A 265 -0.85 -14.23 -25.37
N ILE A 266 -0.03 -15.29 -25.56
CA ILE A 266 1.37 -15.18 -26.00
C ILE A 266 1.57 -15.54 -27.49
N ALA A 267 0.64 -16.25 -28.14
CA ALA A 267 0.82 -16.63 -29.55
C ALA A 267 0.05 -15.71 -30.50
N GLY A 268 0.69 -14.63 -30.93
CA GLY A 268 0.49 -14.14 -32.28
C GLY A 268 1.34 -14.98 -33.22
N SER A 269 0.73 -15.94 -33.94
CA SER A 269 1.34 -16.50 -35.15
C SER A 269 0.34 -16.41 -36.29
N PRO A 270 0.65 -15.69 -37.39
CA PRO A 270 -0.15 -15.71 -38.60
C PRO A 270 0.23 -16.97 -39.39
N ASN A 271 -0.78 -17.67 -39.93
CA ASN A 271 -0.71 -18.93 -40.69
C ASN A 271 -0.45 -20.22 -39.89
N GLY A 272 -1.34 -21.19 -40.11
CA GLY A 272 -0.97 -22.60 -40.21
C GLY A 272 -1.80 -23.58 -39.39
N THR A 273 -2.94 -23.96 -39.95
CA THR A 273 -3.56 -25.31 -39.85
C THR A 273 -4.20 -25.70 -38.52
N GLU A 274 -5.52 -25.89 -38.58
CA GLU A 274 -6.33 -26.59 -37.58
C GLU A 274 -5.75 -27.99 -37.31
N GLY A 275 -5.09 -28.13 -36.16
CA GLY A 275 -4.74 -29.41 -35.56
C GLY A 275 -5.53 -29.57 -34.27
N GLU A 276 -6.39 -30.58 -34.21
CA GLU A 276 -7.08 -31.01 -32.99
C GLU A 276 -6.12 -31.08 -31.79
N PRO A 277 -6.38 -30.34 -30.70
CA PRO A 277 -5.59 -30.49 -29.49
C PRO A 277 -6.11 -31.69 -28.69
N THR A 278 -5.25 -32.70 -28.58
CA THR A 278 -5.48 -33.86 -27.71
C THR A 278 -5.56 -33.42 -26.25
N THR A 279 -6.56 -33.99 -25.56
CA THR A 279 -6.98 -33.73 -24.19
C THR A 279 -5.84 -33.83 -23.17
N ARG A 280 -5.50 -32.73 -22.48
CA ARG A 280 -4.74 -32.76 -21.22
C ARG A 280 -5.07 -31.60 -20.28
N HIS A 281 -5.75 -31.97 -19.19
CA HIS A 281 -5.87 -31.33 -17.86
C HIS A 281 -6.56 -29.94 -17.75
N ASP A 282 -7.71 -29.98 -17.08
CA ASP A 282 -8.73 -28.93 -16.90
C ASP A 282 -8.29 -27.71 -16.08
N ALA A 283 -8.47 -26.50 -16.63
CA ALA A 283 -8.31 -25.22 -15.94
C ALA A 283 -9.60 -24.78 -15.20
N PRO A 284 -9.53 -24.34 -13.91
CA PRO A 284 -10.69 -23.87 -13.13
C PRO A 284 -11.17 -22.45 -13.53
N PRO A 285 -12.42 -22.02 -13.19
CA PRO A 285 -12.94 -20.70 -13.55
C PRO A 285 -12.43 -19.59 -12.61
N ASP A 286 -12.02 -18.48 -13.21
CA ASP A 286 -12.05 -17.10 -12.68
C ASP A 286 -11.32 -16.76 -11.36
N ASP A 287 -10.27 -17.52 -11.00
CA ASP A 287 -9.20 -16.99 -10.13
C ASP A 287 -8.19 -16.12 -10.92
N THR A 288 -8.43 -15.94 -12.21
CA THR A 288 -7.55 -15.19 -13.11
C THR A 288 -7.89 -13.70 -13.19
N ARG A 289 -9.03 -13.25 -12.63
CA ARG A 289 -9.52 -11.88 -12.79
C ARG A 289 -10.04 -11.25 -11.49
N ARG A 290 -9.90 -9.93 -11.37
CA ARG A 290 -10.53 -9.09 -10.34
C ARG A 290 -11.07 -7.82 -10.98
N PHE A 291 -12.16 -7.31 -10.43
CA PHE A 291 -12.80 -6.09 -10.91
C PHE A 291 -12.89 -5.08 -9.78
N CYS A 292 -12.59 -3.82 -10.08
CA CYS A 292 -12.77 -2.69 -9.17
C CYS A 292 -13.67 -1.66 -9.84
N ARG A 293 -14.61 -1.08 -9.09
CA ARG A 293 -15.53 -0.05 -9.58
C ARG A 293 -14.76 1.19 -10.01
N ARG A 294 -15.16 1.77 -11.14
CA ARG A 294 -14.67 3.07 -11.61
C ARG A 294 -15.63 4.16 -11.16
N SER A 295 -15.12 5.20 -10.52
CA SER A 295 -15.87 6.41 -10.23
C SER A 295 -16.10 7.23 -11.50
N THR A 296 -17.28 7.82 -11.62
CA THR A 296 -17.61 8.77 -12.68
C THR A 296 -17.26 10.21 -12.30
N GLN A 297 -16.87 10.46 -11.04
CA GLN A 297 -16.44 11.78 -10.59
C GLN A 297 -15.00 12.03 -11.06
N ALA A 298 -14.73 13.22 -11.59
CA ALA A 298 -13.39 13.61 -11.97
C ALA A 298 -12.50 13.76 -10.73
N PHE A 299 -11.35 13.10 -10.73
CA PHE A 299 -10.35 13.29 -9.69
C PHE A 299 -9.80 14.73 -9.73
N PRO A 300 -9.49 15.36 -8.59
CA PRO A 300 -8.94 16.72 -8.57
C PRO A 300 -7.67 16.87 -9.43
N ASP A 301 -7.50 18.02 -10.08
CA ASP A 301 -6.30 18.32 -10.88
C ASP A 301 -5.09 18.60 -9.97
N TYR A 302 -4.47 17.52 -9.53
CA TYR A 302 -3.30 17.56 -8.66
C TYR A 302 -2.05 18.09 -9.38
N ARG A 303 -1.98 18.03 -10.71
CA ARG A 303 -0.83 18.52 -11.48
C ARG A 303 -0.79 20.04 -11.48
N ALA A 304 -1.94 20.69 -11.63
CA ALA A 304 -2.05 22.14 -11.45
C ALA A 304 -1.56 22.56 -10.05
N MET A 305 -1.94 21.83 -9.00
CA MET A 305 -1.44 22.09 -7.65
C MET A 305 0.08 21.91 -7.53
N LEU A 306 0.64 20.78 -8.00
CA LEU A 306 2.08 20.51 -7.91
C LEU A 306 2.93 21.51 -8.70
N SER A 307 2.46 21.93 -9.88
CA SER A 307 3.14 22.93 -10.72
C SER A 307 3.10 24.34 -10.15
N ALA A 308 2.14 24.63 -9.27
CA ALA A 308 2.02 25.91 -8.58
C ALA A 308 2.90 26.00 -7.32
N LEU A 309 3.54 24.91 -6.88
CA LEU A 309 4.38 24.91 -5.69
C LEU A 309 5.63 25.78 -5.91
N ALA A 310 5.95 26.59 -4.90
CA ALA A 310 7.18 27.36 -4.90
C ALA A 310 8.42 26.44 -4.77
N PRO A 311 9.61 26.89 -5.19
CA PRO A 311 10.82 26.10 -5.11
C PRO A 311 11.15 25.68 -3.67
N VAL A 312 11.66 24.45 -3.52
CA VAL A 312 12.18 23.92 -2.24
C VAL A 312 13.31 24.82 -1.74
N ARG A 313 13.23 25.22 -0.47
CA ARG A 313 14.24 26.06 0.19
C ARG A 313 15.14 25.26 1.11
N THR A 314 14.57 24.30 1.83
CA THR A 314 15.28 23.45 2.76
C THR A 314 15.05 22.00 2.38
N ARG A 315 16.13 21.21 2.29
CA ARG A 315 16.09 19.78 2.04
C ARG A 315 16.84 19.07 3.16
N VAL A 316 16.22 18.07 3.76
CA VAL A 316 16.86 17.27 4.81
C VAL A 316 16.61 15.79 4.58
N VAL A 317 17.64 14.98 4.79
CA VAL A 317 17.57 13.52 4.72
C VAL A 317 17.75 12.95 6.12
N LEU A 318 16.82 12.10 6.53
CA LEU A 318 16.71 11.55 7.87
C LEU A 318 16.50 10.04 7.79
N THR A 319 16.96 9.32 8.80
CA THR A 319 16.56 7.91 8.94
C THR A 319 15.06 7.84 9.26
N ARG A 320 14.34 7.02 8.51
CA ARG A 320 12.89 6.85 8.65
C ARG A 320 12.51 6.42 10.06
N THR A 321 13.27 5.49 10.64
CA THR A 321 13.01 4.94 11.97
C THR A 321 13.20 5.98 13.07
N ALA A 322 14.20 6.87 12.98
CA ALA A 322 14.40 7.92 13.96
C ALA A 322 13.30 8.98 13.89
N LEU A 323 12.87 9.36 12.67
CA LEU A 323 11.76 10.31 12.50
C LEU A 323 10.44 9.74 13.02
N LEU A 324 10.12 8.48 12.71
CA LEU A 324 8.93 7.82 13.27
C LEU A 324 9.00 7.72 14.80
N GLY A 325 10.15 7.31 15.35
CA GLY A 325 10.33 7.24 16.80
C GLY A 325 10.20 8.61 17.47
N ALA A 326 10.60 9.70 16.80
CA ALA A 326 10.42 11.05 17.32
C ALA A 326 8.96 11.51 17.30
N LEU A 327 8.22 11.19 16.23
CA LEU A 327 6.78 11.43 16.15
C LEU A 327 6.00 10.65 17.22
N GLU A 328 6.37 9.38 17.45
CA GLU A 328 5.75 8.52 18.47
C GLU A 328 6.04 9.02 19.90
N ARG A 329 7.27 9.46 20.17
CA ARG A 329 7.66 10.00 21.48
C ARG A 329 7.06 11.35 21.80
N ALA A 330 6.71 12.16 20.80
CA ALA A 330 6.10 13.45 21.03
C ALA A 330 4.69 13.32 21.67
N ASP A 331 4.00 12.20 21.47
CA ASP A 331 2.69 11.87 22.09
C ASP A 331 1.70 13.05 22.11
N SER A 332 1.61 13.76 20.98
CA SER A 332 0.80 14.97 20.81
C SER A 332 0.10 14.93 19.45
N PRO A 333 -1.16 15.40 19.35
CA PRO A 333 -1.86 15.45 18.06
C PRO A 333 -1.20 16.42 17.07
N ILE A 334 -0.54 17.47 17.58
CA ILE A 334 0.19 18.46 16.79
C ILE A 334 1.66 18.47 17.23
N VAL A 335 2.55 18.38 16.25
CA VAL A 335 4.00 18.40 16.44
C VAL A 335 4.64 19.51 15.60
N VAL A 336 5.76 20.01 16.08
CA VAL A 336 6.61 20.97 15.37
C VAL A 336 7.86 20.24 14.92
N LEU A 337 8.03 20.13 13.60
CA LEU A 337 9.28 19.68 12.99
C LEU A 337 10.16 20.89 12.77
N SER A 338 11.31 20.93 13.45
CA SER A 338 12.29 22.00 13.32
C SER A 338 13.57 21.47 12.70
N VAL A 339 14.04 22.13 11.65
CA VAL A 339 15.36 21.95 11.04
C VAL A 339 16.18 23.18 11.41
N ASP A 340 17.32 23.00 12.06
CA ASP A 340 18.21 24.11 12.38
C ASP A 340 19.19 24.44 11.24
N ALA A 341 20.04 25.44 11.43
CA ALA A 341 21.02 25.86 10.43
C ALA A 341 22.16 24.84 10.22
N THR A 342 22.35 23.90 11.15
CA THR A 342 23.32 22.81 11.04
C THR A 342 22.76 21.58 10.33
N GLY A 343 21.44 21.56 10.11
CA GLY A 343 20.70 20.44 9.53
C GLY A 343 20.12 19.47 10.54
N THR A 344 20.30 19.73 11.84
CA THR A 344 19.76 18.89 12.89
C THR A 344 18.26 19.05 12.95
N VAL A 345 17.55 17.92 13.08
CA VAL A 345 16.09 17.90 13.11
C VAL A 345 15.59 17.55 14.49
N SER A 346 14.58 18.26 14.97
CA SER A 346 13.86 17.91 16.19
C SER A 346 12.36 17.89 15.93
N VAL A 347 11.68 17.00 16.65
CA VAL A 347 10.22 16.91 16.65
C VAL A 347 9.77 17.11 18.10
N LEU A 348 8.95 18.13 18.31
CA LEU A 348 8.44 18.50 19.63
C LEU A 348 6.91 18.60 19.60
N PRO A 349 6.22 18.36 20.73
CA PRO A 349 4.86 18.84 20.91
C PRO A 349 4.77 20.35 20.68
N ALA A 350 3.65 20.83 20.14
CA ALA A 350 3.43 22.27 19.92
C ALA A 350 3.57 23.11 21.21
N SER A 351 3.07 22.59 22.34
CA SER A 351 3.20 23.23 23.66
C SER A 351 4.66 23.40 24.10
N ALA A 352 5.45 22.32 24.04
CA ALA A 352 6.87 22.35 24.42
C ALA A 352 7.71 23.23 23.48
N TYR A 353 7.33 23.32 22.20
CA TYR A 353 7.97 24.24 21.26
C TYR A 353 7.71 25.72 21.61
N ALA A 354 6.47 26.06 21.99
CA ALA A 354 6.12 27.41 22.41
C ALA A 354 6.90 27.86 23.66
N GLU A 355 7.05 26.97 24.65
CA GLU A 355 7.87 27.22 25.86
C GLU A 355 9.35 27.43 25.53
N ARG A 356 9.88 26.71 24.54
CA ARG A 356 11.27 26.86 24.08
C ARG A 356 11.49 28.15 23.30
N ALA A 357 10.48 28.62 22.56
CA ALA A 357 10.53 29.88 21.81
C ALA A 357 10.48 31.11 22.74
N THR A 358 9.75 31.03 23.85
CA THR A 358 9.68 32.10 24.87
C THR A 358 10.90 32.13 25.78
N HIS A 359 11.57 30.99 26.00
CA HIS A 359 12.81 30.90 26.77
C HIS A 359 13.94 30.25 25.95
N PRO A 360 14.59 30.99 25.03
CA PRO A 360 15.74 30.48 24.31
C PRO A 360 16.87 30.22 25.32
N VAL A 361 17.26 28.95 25.48
CA VAL A 361 18.46 28.58 26.25
C VAL A 361 19.65 29.24 25.56
N THR A 362 20.17 30.31 26.16
CA THR A 362 21.47 30.87 25.78
C THR A 362 22.50 29.78 25.95
N ALA A 363 23.06 29.28 24.84
CA ALA A 363 24.23 28.42 24.84
C ALA A 363 25.38 29.21 25.47
N ALA A 364 25.55 29.10 26.78
CA ALA A 364 26.69 29.64 27.49
C ALA A 364 27.90 28.79 27.11
N THR A 365 28.83 29.43 26.41
CA THR A 365 30.22 29.00 26.25
C THR A 365 30.77 28.66 27.64
N ASN A 366 30.96 27.37 27.92
CA ASN A 366 31.62 26.94 29.15
C ASN A 366 33.11 27.24 29.03
N ASP A 367 33.51 28.37 29.61
CA ASP A 367 34.89 28.66 29.95
C ASP A 367 34.99 28.87 31.48
N ALA A 368 35.98 28.20 32.05
CA ALA A 368 36.60 28.40 33.36
C ALA A 368 35.94 27.89 34.68
N VAL A 369 36.69 26.92 35.27
CA VAL A 369 37.31 26.95 36.62
C VAL A 369 36.43 26.76 37.86
N ALA A 370 36.84 25.74 38.62
CA ALA A 370 36.39 25.37 39.96
C ALA A 370 36.48 26.49 41.00
N GLN A 371 35.45 26.61 41.85
CA GLN A 371 35.56 26.57 43.31
C GLN A 371 34.15 26.58 43.94
N GLY A 372 33.96 25.75 44.96
CA GLY A 372 32.65 25.40 45.50
C GLY A 372 32.07 26.39 46.51
N SER A 373 30.77 26.24 46.78
CA SER A 373 30.17 26.30 48.11
C SER A 373 28.67 26.02 47.98
N SER A 374 28.17 25.18 48.89
CA SER A 374 26.77 24.74 48.93
C SER A 374 25.86 25.85 49.47
N THR A 375 24.70 26.04 48.85
CA THR A 375 23.46 26.35 49.57
C THR A 375 22.29 25.75 48.80
N ALA A 376 21.62 24.78 49.40
CA ALA A 376 20.42 24.16 48.88
C ALA A 376 19.26 25.14 49.02
N SER A 377 18.72 25.59 47.88
CA SER A 377 17.41 26.22 47.77
C SER A 377 16.60 25.39 46.78
N SER A 378 15.62 24.64 47.29
CA SER A 378 14.67 23.87 46.49
C SER A 378 13.71 24.82 45.78
N SER A 379 14.04 25.14 44.53
CA SER A 379 13.07 25.59 43.54
C SER A 379 12.92 24.46 42.53
N ALA A 380 11.68 24.00 42.35
CA ALA A 380 11.32 22.95 41.41
C ALA A 380 11.82 23.37 40.02
N SER A 381 12.88 22.70 39.58
CA SER A 381 13.45 22.89 38.26
C SER A 381 12.42 22.40 37.26
N ALA A 382 11.91 23.30 36.43
CA ALA A 382 11.26 22.93 35.19
C ALA A 382 12.29 22.11 34.39
N GLU A 383 12.10 20.80 34.32
CA GLU A 383 12.89 19.95 33.41
C GLU A 383 12.61 20.43 32.00
N SER A 384 13.53 21.26 31.48
CA SER A 384 13.60 21.62 30.07
C SER A 384 13.56 20.33 29.26
N VAL A 385 12.44 20.07 28.59
CA VAL A 385 12.28 18.93 27.69
C VAL A 385 13.25 19.10 26.53
N VAL A 386 14.45 18.57 26.66
CA VAL A 386 15.43 18.53 25.57
C VAL A 386 14.90 17.51 24.56
N ALA A 387 14.35 18.02 23.45
CA ALA A 387 13.96 17.16 22.33
C ALA A 387 15.19 16.35 21.90
N PRO A 388 15.11 15.02 21.81
CA PRO A 388 16.21 14.26 21.25
C PRO A 388 16.37 14.63 19.78
N GLU A 389 17.56 15.10 19.46
CA GLU A 389 17.96 15.52 18.13
C GLU A 389 18.08 14.30 17.20
N ILE A 390 17.53 14.45 16.00
CA ILE A 390 17.65 13.49 14.92
C ILE A 390 18.78 14.00 14.02
N PRO A 391 19.94 13.33 14.01
CA PRO A 391 21.00 13.70 13.08
C PRO A 391 20.52 13.48 11.65
N SER A 392 20.67 14.49 10.81
CA SER A 392 20.46 14.35 9.36
C SER A 392 21.65 13.67 8.71
N THR A 393 21.40 12.80 7.74
CA THR A 393 22.45 12.28 6.85
C THR A 393 22.89 13.31 5.81
N GLY A 394 22.09 14.37 5.61
CA GLY A 394 22.45 15.58 4.88
C GLY A 394 21.35 16.63 4.98
N SER A 395 21.74 17.91 5.00
CA SER A 395 20.81 19.04 4.99
C SER A 395 21.34 20.19 4.15
N THR A 396 20.45 20.90 3.47
CA THR A 396 20.75 22.15 2.77
C THR A 396 19.61 23.14 2.96
N GLY A 397 19.93 24.43 3.04
CA GLY A 397 18.94 25.50 3.16
C GLY A 397 18.84 26.14 4.54
N PRO A 398 17.94 27.12 4.72
CA PRO A 398 17.77 27.83 5.99
C PRO A 398 17.07 26.97 7.05
N ALA A 399 17.25 27.37 8.31
CA ALA A 399 16.48 26.83 9.42
C ALA A 399 14.98 27.09 9.24
N MET A 400 14.15 26.14 9.64
CA MET A 400 12.70 26.23 9.50
C MET A 400 11.97 25.37 10.53
N ALA A 401 10.85 25.86 11.04
CA ALA A 401 9.95 25.13 11.92
C ALA A 401 8.55 25.06 11.29
N ILE A 402 7.97 23.87 11.23
CA ILE A 402 6.69 23.62 10.58
C ILE A 402 5.80 22.79 11.51
N HIS A 403 4.54 23.19 11.64
CA HIS A 403 3.55 22.50 12.45
C HIS A 403 2.80 21.46 11.61
N PHE A 404 2.62 20.27 12.17
CA PHE A 404 1.88 19.18 11.53
C PHE A 404 0.93 18.52 12.50
N ALA A 405 -0.25 18.15 11.99
CA ALA A 405 -1.04 17.09 12.61
C ALA A 405 -0.30 15.75 12.43
N VAL A 406 -0.13 14.99 13.51
CA VAL A 406 0.53 13.67 13.47
C VAL A 406 -0.23 12.71 12.56
N THR A 407 -1.55 12.81 12.51
CA THR A 407 -2.42 12.04 11.60
C THR A 407 -2.15 12.31 10.11
N THR A 408 -1.40 13.37 9.77
CA THR A 408 -1.02 13.71 8.41
C THR A 408 0.44 13.36 8.14
N LEU A 409 1.36 13.74 9.02
CA LEU A 409 2.78 13.52 8.83
C LEU A 409 3.20 12.06 9.08
N TYR A 410 2.69 11.41 10.13
CA TYR A 410 3.09 10.04 10.47
C TYR A 410 2.79 9.04 9.35
N PRO A 411 1.57 8.99 8.76
CA PRO A 411 1.31 8.07 7.65
C PRO A 411 2.23 8.30 6.44
N ALA A 412 2.54 9.56 6.11
CA ALA A 412 3.42 9.90 5.00
C ALA A 412 4.86 9.38 5.19
N VAL A 413 5.38 9.47 6.41
CA VAL A 413 6.70 8.91 6.75
C VAL A 413 6.62 7.38 6.87
N ALA A 414 5.54 6.84 7.41
CA ALA A 414 5.34 5.41 7.60
C ALA A 414 5.20 4.64 6.28
N THR A 415 4.68 5.24 5.22
CA THR A 415 4.58 4.59 3.90
C THR A 415 5.77 4.84 2.99
N ALA A 416 6.67 5.76 3.35
CA ALA A 416 7.87 6.05 2.58
C ALA A 416 8.70 4.77 2.32
N VAL A 417 9.27 4.69 1.12
CA VAL A 417 10.10 3.55 0.68
C VAL A 417 11.53 3.73 1.15
N GLY A 418 12.16 2.65 1.60
CA GLY A 418 13.57 2.64 1.99
C GLY A 418 13.82 3.05 3.45
N PRO A 419 15.09 2.98 3.88
CA PRO A 419 15.50 3.29 5.26
C PRO A 419 15.54 4.79 5.53
N ASP A 420 15.75 5.61 4.48
CA ASP A 420 15.96 7.04 4.59
C ASP A 420 14.85 7.83 3.87
N VAL A 421 14.42 8.91 4.52
CA VAL A 421 13.37 9.81 4.05
C VAL A 421 13.98 11.18 3.81
N MET A 422 13.68 11.74 2.64
CA MET A 422 13.99 13.10 2.28
C MET A 422 12.75 13.98 2.43
N LEU A 423 12.91 15.07 3.17
CA LEU A 423 11.92 16.11 3.34
C LEU A 423 12.35 17.33 2.52
N ASP A 424 11.45 17.78 1.66
CA ASP A 424 11.59 18.96 0.80
C ASP A 424 10.62 20.03 1.29
N LEU A 425 11.16 21.08 1.91
CA LEU A 425 10.41 22.09 2.61
C LEU A 425 10.50 23.45 1.89
N ILE A 426 9.34 24.09 1.70
CA ILE A 426 9.20 25.33 0.92
C ILE A 426 9.16 26.55 1.85
N ALA A 427 8.20 26.57 2.77
CA ALA A 427 7.99 27.61 3.78
C ALA A 427 7.14 27.04 4.94
N PRO A 428 7.07 27.70 6.11
CA PRO A 428 6.35 27.19 7.29
C PRO A 428 4.85 26.93 7.10
N ASP A 429 4.22 27.66 6.19
CA ASP A 429 2.80 27.59 5.85
C ASP A 429 2.55 26.86 4.52
N GLN A 430 3.61 26.36 3.88
CA GLN A 430 3.55 25.67 2.60
C GLN A 430 3.68 24.15 2.77
N PRO A 431 3.17 23.36 1.81
CA PRO A 431 3.25 21.91 1.89
C PRO A 431 4.70 21.41 1.92
N VAL A 432 4.90 20.28 2.59
CA VAL A 432 6.19 19.57 2.60
C VAL A 432 6.07 18.31 1.76
N LEU A 433 7.08 18.07 0.93
CA LEU A 433 7.19 16.86 0.13
C LEU A 433 8.05 15.83 0.87
N VAL A 434 7.46 14.68 1.17
CA VAL A 434 8.10 13.51 1.78
C VAL A 434 8.38 12.49 0.68
N ARG A 435 9.64 12.06 0.53
CA ARG A 435 10.04 11.07 -0.48
C ARG A 435 11.12 10.14 0.05
N SER A 436 11.30 8.99 -0.57
CA SER A 436 12.49 8.16 -0.32
C SER A 436 13.75 8.93 -0.70
N ALA A 437 14.84 8.72 0.03
CA ALA A 437 16.15 9.21 -0.37
C ALA A 437 16.71 8.45 -1.59
N ASP A 438 16.37 7.16 -1.71
CA ASP A 438 16.99 6.24 -2.67
C ASP A 438 16.16 6.08 -3.95
N ASP A 439 14.83 6.13 -3.82
CA ASP A 439 13.91 5.81 -4.91
C ASP A 439 12.71 6.78 -4.96
N GLY A 440 12.77 7.73 -5.89
CA GLY A 440 11.75 8.80 -6.05
C GLY A 440 10.38 8.32 -6.53
N ASP A 441 10.19 7.01 -6.70
CA ASP A 441 8.96 6.43 -7.20
C ASP A 441 7.75 6.64 -6.26
N LEU A 442 7.94 6.92 -4.96
CA LEU A 442 6.86 7.31 -4.03
C LEU A 442 7.12 8.72 -3.51
N SER A 443 6.11 9.57 -3.62
CA SER A 443 6.11 10.91 -3.04
C SER A 443 4.81 11.19 -2.31
N THR A 444 4.88 11.88 -1.17
CA THR A 444 3.70 12.32 -0.42
C THR A 444 3.84 13.79 -0.08
N LEU A 445 2.94 14.61 -0.58
CA LEU A 445 2.80 16.01 -0.17
C LEU A 445 1.97 16.05 1.12
N VAL A 446 2.44 16.79 2.12
CA VAL A 446 1.82 16.89 3.45
C VAL A 446 1.54 18.36 3.75
N MET A 447 0.28 18.69 4.05
CA MET A 447 -0.11 20.05 4.42
C MET A 447 0.30 20.33 5.88
N PRO A 448 0.90 21.50 6.15
CA PRO A 448 1.09 21.95 7.52
C PRO A 448 -0.26 22.30 8.17
N CYS A 449 -0.30 22.28 9.50
CA CYS A 449 -1.40 22.90 10.24
C CYS A 449 -0.98 24.29 10.72
N ARG A 450 -1.95 25.14 11.02
CA ARG A 450 -1.64 26.42 11.67
C ARG A 450 -1.11 26.16 13.08
N PRO A 451 -0.20 27.02 13.59
CA PRO A 451 0.10 27.03 15.02
C PRO A 451 -1.20 27.24 15.79
N GLU A 452 -1.40 26.52 16.89
CA GLU A 452 -2.51 26.85 17.79
C GLU A 452 -2.34 28.31 18.28
N PRO A 453 -3.43 29.10 18.37
CA PRO A 453 -3.32 30.44 18.90
C PRO A 453 -2.88 30.36 20.36
N THR A 454 -1.68 30.84 20.66
CA THR A 454 -1.23 31.11 22.04
C THR A 454 -2.10 32.21 22.65
N GLU A 455 -2.22 32.27 23.99
CA GLU A 455 -2.96 33.34 24.70
C GLU A 455 -2.50 34.76 24.30
N GLU A 456 -1.26 34.93 23.81
CA GLU A 456 -0.77 36.18 23.21
C GLU A 456 -1.45 36.57 21.90
N THR A 457 -2.02 35.63 21.15
CA THR A 457 -2.76 35.89 19.90
C THR A 457 -4.12 36.55 20.17
N PHE A 458 -4.62 36.47 21.41
CA PHE A 458 -5.87 37.08 21.86
C PHE A 458 -5.67 38.37 22.67
N ARG A 459 -4.43 38.82 22.87
CA ARG A 459 -4.08 40.13 23.46
C ARG A 459 -3.68 41.11 22.37
#